data_AF-A0A5J6Q1Q8-F1
#
_entry.id   AF-A0A5J6Q1Q8-F1
#
_cell.length_a   1.000
_cell.length_b   1.000
_cell.length_c   1.000
_cell.angle_alpha   90.00
_cell.angle_beta   90.00
_cell.angle_gamma   90.00
#
_symmetry.space_group_name_H-M   'P 1'
#
loop_
_entity.id
_entity.type
_entity.pdbx_description
1 polymer ?
#
loop_
_entity_poly.entity_id
_entity_poly.type
_entity_poly.pdbx_seq_one_letter_code
_entity_poly.pdbx_strand_id
1 'polypeptide(L)'
;MGFFDEATEYLKQMLDSSKSIDNPYYLKALAQIGMMYGFVDDAGSVIERLKRMESLEPGSQDELEKIYLLLKETSVSQAAMIDAVLAAKKLLAEKGLQIPCYSFGYSVEYDSFIELKMLCFETNLDRLAEADEALSRLLVGMEKSVDESLLNLSISCRPYNPSYGIGG
;
A
#
# COMPACT_ATOMS: atom_id res chain seq x y z
N MET A 1 -27.33 5.21 8.91
CA MET A 1 -25.95 5.45 8.48
C MET A 1 -25.08 5.30 9.71
N GLY A 2 -24.09 4.41 9.66
CA GLY A 2 -23.18 4.20 10.79
C GLY A 2 -22.09 5.25 10.80
N PHE A 3 -21.44 5.46 11.95
CA PHE A 3 -20.30 6.38 12.10
C PHE A 3 -19.15 6.11 11.11
N PHE A 4 -19.00 4.86 10.66
CA PHE A 4 -18.01 4.48 9.65
C PHE A 4 -18.33 4.98 8.23
N ASP A 5 -19.61 5.07 7.87
CA ASP A 5 -20.03 5.55 6.54
C ASP A 5 -19.74 7.06 6.42
N GLU A 6 -20.06 7.83 7.45
CA GLU A 6 -19.82 9.27 7.51
C GLU A 6 -18.31 9.58 7.53
N ALA A 7 -17.53 8.87 8.34
CA ALA A 7 -16.06 9.03 8.37
C ALA A 7 -15.43 8.73 7.00
N THR A 8 -15.92 7.71 6.30
CA THR A 8 -15.48 7.36 4.94
C THR A 8 -15.78 8.49 3.96
N GLU A 9 -16.95 9.09 4.04
CA GLU A 9 -17.35 10.19 3.15
C GLU A 9 -16.50 11.44 3.38
N TYR A 10 -16.22 11.80 4.63
CA TYR A 10 -15.33 12.91 4.95
C TYR A 10 -13.89 12.67 4.47
N LEU A 11 -13.39 11.43 4.58
CA LEU A 11 -12.08 11.07 4.04
C LEU A 11 -12.01 11.24 2.52
N LYS A 12 -13.06 10.83 1.78
CA LYS A 12 -13.14 11.06 0.32
C LYS A 12 -13.09 12.54 -0.02
N GLN A 13 -13.91 13.36 0.65
CA GLN A 13 -13.96 14.80 0.41
C GLN A 13 -12.62 15.48 0.69
N MET A 14 -11.93 15.08 1.76
CA MET A 14 -10.59 15.57 2.08
C MET A 14 -9.58 15.18 0.97
N LEU A 15 -9.57 13.91 0.56
CA LEU A 15 -8.66 13.42 -0.49
C LEU A 15 -8.93 14.13 -1.83
N ASP A 16 -10.19 14.33 -2.21
CA ASP A 16 -10.57 15.06 -3.41
C ASP A 16 -10.14 16.53 -3.36
N SER A 17 -10.38 17.20 -2.23
CA SER A 17 -9.97 18.59 -2.02
C SER A 17 -8.44 18.76 -2.03
N SER A 18 -7.71 17.69 -1.69
CA SER A 18 -6.26 17.70 -1.61
C SER A 18 -5.54 17.55 -2.95
N LYS A 19 -6.26 17.21 -4.04
CA LYS A 19 -5.67 16.95 -5.36
C LYS A 19 -4.84 18.12 -5.90
N SER A 20 -5.17 19.36 -5.55
CA SER A 20 -4.45 20.56 -5.99
C SER A 20 -3.35 21.03 -5.02
N ILE A 21 -3.07 20.31 -3.93
CA ILE A 21 -2.08 20.73 -2.94
C ILE A 21 -0.66 20.37 -3.43
N ASP A 22 0.19 21.37 -3.63
CA ASP A 22 1.62 21.22 -3.93
C ASP A 22 2.47 21.66 -2.73
N ASN A 23 2.32 20.96 -1.62
CA ASN A 23 3.14 21.13 -0.43
C ASN A 23 3.64 19.75 0.02
N PRO A 24 4.96 19.50 0.03
CA PRO A 24 5.54 18.20 0.38
C PRO A 24 5.05 17.66 1.73
N TYR A 25 4.92 18.52 2.75
CA TYR A 25 4.46 18.11 4.08
C TYR A 25 3.03 17.56 4.05
N TYR A 26 2.13 18.22 3.31
CA TYR A 26 0.74 17.76 3.19
C TYR A 26 0.63 16.53 2.28
N LEU A 27 1.36 16.51 1.16
CA LEU A 27 1.42 15.35 0.26
C LEU A 27 1.88 14.09 0.99
N LYS A 28 2.87 14.22 1.88
CA LYS A 28 3.35 13.15 2.75
C LYS A 28 2.24 12.59 3.65
N ALA A 29 1.56 13.47 4.39
CA ALA A 29 0.47 13.07 5.27
C ALA A 29 -0.68 12.40 4.48
N LEU A 30 -1.00 12.93 3.30
CA LEU A 30 -2.03 12.38 2.43
C LEU A 30 -1.66 11.01 1.87
N ALA A 31 -0.40 10.78 1.51
CA ALA A 31 0.06 9.46 1.08
C ALA A 31 -0.04 8.42 2.21
N GLN A 32 0.33 8.79 3.45
CA GLN A 32 0.16 7.92 4.62
C GLN A 32 -1.30 7.62 4.90
N ILE A 33 -2.16 8.65 4.85
CA ILE A 33 -3.61 8.48 5.00
C ILE A 33 -4.16 7.58 3.89
N GLY A 34 -3.77 7.78 2.63
CA GLY A 34 -4.23 6.96 1.52
C GLY A 34 -3.88 5.47 1.69
N MET A 35 -2.67 5.18 2.16
CA MET A 35 -2.24 3.83 2.51
C MET A 35 -3.01 3.24 3.71
N MET A 36 -3.18 4.03 4.78
CA MET A 36 -3.95 3.66 5.97
C MET A 36 -5.45 3.51 5.71
N TYR A 37 -5.99 4.19 4.71
CA TYR A 37 -7.40 4.14 4.32
C TYR A 37 -7.52 3.66 2.89
N GLY A 38 -6.80 2.59 2.55
CA GLY A 38 -6.74 2.04 1.20
C GLY A 38 -8.07 1.53 0.64
N PHE A 39 -9.14 1.50 1.42
CA PHE A 39 -10.51 1.27 0.93
C PHE A 39 -11.18 2.55 0.39
N VAL A 40 -10.61 3.72 0.70
CA VAL A 40 -11.08 5.05 0.30
C VAL A 40 -10.22 5.63 -0.82
N ASP A 41 -8.91 5.44 -0.73
CA ASP A 41 -7.94 5.96 -1.68
C ASP A 41 -7.34 4.82 -2.51
N ASP A 42 -7.18 5.06 -3.81
CA ASP A 42 -6.58 4.07 -4.71
C ASP A 42 -5.05 4.16 -4.67
N ALA A 43 -4.39 3.03 -4.99
CA ALA A 43 -2.93 2.96 -4.95
C ALA A 43 -2.26 3.89 -5.97
N GLY A 44 -2.93 4.23 -7.07
CA GLY A 44 -2.42 5.16 -8.07
C GLY A 44 -2.37 6.58 -7.53
N SER A 45 -3.41 7.02 -6.82
CA SER A 45 -3.43 8.32 -6.15
C SER A 45 -2.31 8.45 -5.11
N VAL A 46 -2.01 7.39 -4.35
CA VAL A 46 -0.86 7.38 -3.42
C VAL A 46 0.46 7.56 -4.18
N ILE A 47 0.67 6.78 -5.25
CA ILE A 47 1.90 6.85 -6.06
C ILE A 47 2.06 8.23 -6.72
N GLU A 48 0.98 8.85 -7.19
CA GLU A 48 1.01 10.19 -7.77
C GLU A 48 1.47 11.25 -6.76
N ARG A 49 0.97 11.18 -5.51
CA ARG A 49 1.40 12.09 -4.44
C ARG A 49 2.88 11.92 -4.11
N LEU A 50 3.38 10.69 -4.08
CA LEU A 50 4.80 10.40 -3.88
C LEU A 50 5.68 10.97 -5.00
N LYS A 51 5.25 10.82 -6.26
CA LYS A 51 5.93 11.40 -7.43
C LYS A 51 6.00 12.93 -7.38
N ARG A 52 4.91 13.58 -6.98
CA ARG A 52 4.86 15.04 -6.83
C ARG A 52 5.78 15.52 -5.70
N MET A 53 5.85 14.76 -4.61
CA MET A 53 6.75 15.05 -3.50
C MET A 53 8.23 15.03 -3.94
N GLU A 54 8.69 13.99 -4.67
CA GLU A 54 10.07 13.96 -5.23
C GLU A 54 10.36 15.20 -6.09
N SER A 55 9.38 15.63 -6.89
CA SER A 55 9.55 16.78 -7.79
C SER A 55 9.69 18.11 -7.04
N LEU A 56 9.08 18.22 -5.86
CA LEU A 56 9.07 19.44 -5.04
C LEU A 56 10.23 19.49 -4.04
N GLU A 57 10.65 18.35 -3.51
CA GLU A 57 11.72 18.25 -2.50
C GLU A 57 12.62 17.02 -2.77
N PRO A 58 13.51 17.10 -3.77
CA PRO A 58 14.37 15.98 -4.11
C PRO A 58 15.45 15.76 -3.04
N GLY A 59 15.61 14.50 -2.60
CA GLY A 59 16.69 14.07 -1.70
C GLY A 59 16.41 14.26 -0.21
N SER A 60 15.14 14.35 0.21
CA SER A 60 14.73 14.46 1.62
C SER A 60 15.12 13.24 2.49
N GLN A 61 15.44 12.09 1.87
CA GLN A 61 15.78 10.80 2.50
C GLN A 61 14.70 10.23 3.43
N ASP A 62 13.47 10.74 3.32
CA ASP A 62 12.31 10.25 4.06
C ASP A 62 11.92 8.82 3.64
N GLU A 63 11.24 8.08 4.53
CA GLU A 63 10.81 6.70 4.27
C GLU A 63 9.90 6.59 3.04
N LEU A 64 9.02 7.57 2.83
CA LEU A 64 8.11 7.59 1.69
C LEU A 64 8.79 7.96 0.37
N GLU A 65 9.79 8.83 0.43
CA GLU A 65 10.65 9.09 -0.72
C GLU A 65 11.49 7.87 -1.06
N LYS A 66 12.04 7.16 -0.06
CA LYS A 66 12.75 5.89 -0.26
C LYS A 66 11.86 4.84 -0.91
N ILE A 67 10.60 4.71 -0.46
CA ILE A 67 9.62 3.85 -1.12
C ILE A 67 9.53 4.23 -2.60
N TYR A 68 9.31 5.50 -2.93
CA TYR A 68 9.17 5.95 -4.31
C TYR A 68 10.45 5.81 -5.16
N LEU A 69 11.63 6.04 -4.59
CA LEU A 69 12.92 5.80 -5.24
C LEU A 69 13.10 4.30 -5.52
N LEU A 70 12.75 3.44 -4.57
CA LEU A 70 12.75 1.98 -4.79
C LEU A 70 11.75 1.57 -5.87
N LEU A 71 10.57 2.19 -5.95
CA LEU A 71 9.64 1.97 -7.06
C LEU A 71 10.29 2.33 -8.41
N LYS A 72 11.17 3.35 -8.47
CA LYS A 72 11.93 3.71 -9.68
C LYS A 72 13.08 2.74 -9.97
N GLU A 73 13.73 2.21 -8.94
CA GLU A 73 14.92 1.34 -9.06
C GLU A 73 14.58 -0.12 -9.33
N THR A 74 13.44 -0.62 -8.84
CA THR A 74 13.08 -2.05 -8.91
C THR A 74 12.56 -2.53 -10.27
N SER A 75 12.55 -1.67 -11.30
CA SER A 75 11.94 -1.92 -12.62
C SER A 75 10.43 -2.22 -12.60
N VAL A 76 9.81 -2.30 -11.41
CA VAL A 76 8.37 -2.50 -11.22
C VAL A 76 7.62 -1.31 -11.83
N SER A 77 6.69 -1.55 -12.76
CA SER A 77 5.87 -0.47 -13.28
C SER A 77 4.83 -0.02 -12.25
N GLN A 78 4.51 1.28 -12.21
CA GLN A 78 3.47 1.82 -11.32
C GLN A 78 2.12 1.11 -11.53
N ALA A 79 1.78 0.79 -12.79
CA ALA A 79 0.57 0.05 -13.13
C ALA A 79 0.56 -1.36 -12.49
N ALA A 80 1.68 -2.10 -12.57
CA ALA A 80 1.78 -3.43 -11.97
C ALA A 80 1.60 -3.41 -10.45
N MET A 81 2.08 -2.37 -9.76
CA MET A 81 1.86 -2.21 -8.31
C MET A 81 0.40 -1.94 -7.97
N ILE A 82 -0.24 -1.04 -8.74
CA ILE A 82 -1.66 -0.71 -8.56
C ILE A 82 -2.49 -1.97 -8.74
N ASP A 83 -2.23 -2.73 -9.81
CA ASP A 83 -2.90 -3.99 -10.09
C ASP A 83 -2.67 -5.02 -8.98
N ALA A 84 -1.44 -5.12 -8.45
CA ALA A 84 -1.12 -6.03 -7.35
C ALA A 84 -1.90 -5.70 -6.08
N VAL A 85 -1.97 -4.41 -5.70
CA VAL A 85 -2.75 -3.95 -4.54
C VAL A 85 -4.25 -4.25 -4.73
N LEU A 86 -4.80 -3.97 -5.92
CA LEU A 86 -6.22 -4.19 -6.22
C LEU A 86 -6.56 -5.68 -6.24
N ALA A 87 -5.72 -6.51 -6.85
CA ALA A 87 -5.90 -7.95 -6.91
C ALA A 87 -5.80 -8.59 -5.52
N ALA A 88 -4.86 -8.14 -4.70
CA ALA A 88 -4.72 -8.60 -3.31
C ALA A 88 -5.93 -8.27 -2.45
N LYS A 89 -6.44 -7.03 -2.54
CA LYS A 89 -7.68 -6.62 -1.85
C LYS A 89 -8.85 -7.52 -2.23
N LYS A 90 -9.02 -7.79 -3.52
CA LYS A 90 -10.10 -8.65 -4.02
C LYS A 90 -9.98 -10.08 -3.49
N LEU A 91 -8.80 -10.69 -3.58
CA LEU A 91 -8.54 -12.06 -3.11
C LEU A 91 -8.85 -12.24 -1.61
N LEU A 92 -8.44 -11.29 -0.80
CA LEU A 92 -8.65 -11.34 0.65
C LEU A 92 -10.11 -11.09 1.02
N ALA A 93 -10.80 -10.18 0.31
CA ALA A 93 -12.23 -9.98 0.47
C ALA A 93 -13.02 -11.26 0.14
N GLU A 94 -12.66 -11.98 -0.92
CA GLU A 94 -13.24 -13.28 -1.29
C GLU A 94 -13.03 -14.36 -0.20
N LYS A 95 -11.93 -14.26 0.57
CA LYS A 95 -11.64 -15.10 1.74
C LYS A 95 -12.33 -14.62 3.04
N GLY A 96 -13.13 -13.57 2.96
CA GLY A 96 -13.82 -12.97 4.10
C GLY A 96 -12.91 -12.22 5.07
N LEU A 97 -11.73 -11.79 4.61
CA LEU A 97 -10.80 -10.96 5.38
C LEU A 97 -11.06 -9.49 5.05
N GLN A 98 -11.32 -8.67 6.07
CA GLN A 98 -11.49 -7.24 5.90
C GLN A 98 -10.12 -6.55 5.92
N ILE A 99 -9.86 -5.72 4.90
CA ILE A 99 -8.63 -4.91 4.81
C ILE A 99 -8.99 -3.43 4.74
N PRO A 100 -8.63 -2.64 5.75
CA PRO A 100 -8.72 -1.19 5.67
C PRO A 100 -7.39 -0.52 5.27
N CYS A 101 -6.25 -1.21 5.35
CA CYS A 101 -4.93 -0.59 5.16
C CYS A 101 -3.94 -1.48 4.40
N TYR A 102 -3.00 -0.85 3.71
CA TYR A 102 -1.76 -1.48 3.25
C TYR A 102 -0.59 -0.53 3.48
N SER A 103 0.63 -1.06 3.60
CA SER A 103 1.84 -0.25 3.63
C SER A 103 2.93 -0.87 2.76
N PHE A 104 3.84 -0.03 2.29
CA PHE A 104 5.06 -0.50 1.66
C PHE A 104 6.16 -0.56 2.74
N GLY A 105 6.83 -1.70 2.84
CA GLY A 105 8.03 -1.91 3.63
C GLY A 105 9.23 -2.16 2.72
N TYR A 106 10.42 -2.05 3.29
CA TYR A 106 11.68 -2.34 2.63
C TYR A 106 12.56 -3.19 3.54
N SER A 107 13.22 -4.18 2.96
CA SER A 107 14.24 -4.99 3.62
C SER A 107 15.58 -4.78 2.93
N VAL A 108 16.61 -4.37 3.69
CA VAL A 108 17.99 -4.20 3.20
C VAL A 108 18.76 -5.53 3.24
N GLU A 109 18.26 -6.54 3.96
CA GLU A 109 19.12 -7.61 4.44
C GLU A 109 19.56 -8.60 3.36
N TYR A 110 18.83 -8.75 2.24
CA TYR A 110 19.12 -9.81 1.27
C TYR A 110 18.94 -9.47 -0.21
N ASP A 111 18.22 -8.41 -0.58
CA ASP A 111 18.15 -7.77 -1.91
C ASP A 111 17.12 -6.64 -1.79
N SER A 112 17.19 -5.59 -2.62
CA SER A 112 16.22 -4.48 -2.52
C SER A 112 14.86 -4.88 -3.08
N PHE A 113 13.97 -5.38 -2.22
CA PHE A 113 12.59 -5.68 -2.57
C PHE A 113 11.60 -4.83 -1.75
N ILE A 114 10.44 -4.61 -2.36
CA ILE A 114 9.32 -3.84 -1.83
C ILE A 114 8.34 -4.83 -1.21
N GLU A 115 8.10 -4.73 0.09
CA GLU A 115 7.10 -5.55 0.79
C GLU A 115 5.78 -4.79 0.85
N LEU A 116 4.77 -5.26 0.11
CA LEU A 116 3.38 -4.83 0.26
C LEU A 116 2.75 -5.55 1.46
N LYS A 117 2.63 -4.84 2.58
CA LYS A 117 1.98 -5.35 3.80
C LYS A 117 0.50 -5.02 3.76
N MET A 118 -0.35 -6.02 3.59
CA MET A 118 -1.79 -5.94 3.76
C MET A 118 -2.11 -6.13 5.24
N LEU A 119 -2.78 -5.17 5.90
CA LEU A 119 -3.21 -5.34 7.28
C LEU A 119 -4.56 -6.05 7.34
N CYS A 120 -4.55 -7.27 7.86
CA CYS A 120 -5.69 -8.16 7.94
C CYS A 120 -6.29 -8.13 9.36
N PHE A 121 -7.59 -7.86 9.45
CA PHE A 121 -8.33 -7.84 10.72
C PHE A 121 -8.75 -9.27 11.09
N GLU A 122 -7.76 -10.10 11.41
CA GLU A 122 -7.92 -11.52 11.72
C GLU A 122 -6.97 -11.91 12.85
N THR A 123 -7.42 -12.79 13.73
CA THR A 123 -6.66 -13.30 14.88
C THR A 123 -6.37 -14.81 14.77
N ASN A 124 -7.06 -15.52 13.88
CA ASN A 124 -6.78 -16.90 13.56
C ASN A 124 -5.51 -17.02 12.69
N LEU A 125 -4.45 -17.58 13.27
CA LEU A 125 -3.14 -17.73 12.61
C LEU A 125 -3.18 -18.63 11.37
N ASP A 126 -4.01 -19.68 11.37
CA ASP A 126 -4.13 -20.58 10.21
C ASP A 126 -4.76 -19.85 9.03
N ARG A 127 -5.80 -19.03 9.29
CA ARG A 127 -6.42 -18.18 8.26
C ARG A 127 -5.47 -17.13 7.71
N LEU A 128 -4.62 -16.55 8.57
CA LEU A 128 -3.58 -15.61 8.14
C LEU A 128 -2.52 -16.29 7.27
N ALA A 129 -2.07 -17.50 7.65
CA ALA A 129 -1.11 -18.27 6.86
C ALA A 129 -1.68 -18.68 5.48
N GLU A 130 -2.94 -19.12 5.42
CA GLU A 130 -3.62 -19.42 4.16
C GLU A 130 -3.79 -18.18 3.27
N ALA A 131 -3.97 -17.01 3.88
CA ALA A 131 -4.04 -15.74 3.17
C ALA A 131 -2.67 -15.34 2.62
N ASP A 132 -1.61 -15.43 3.42
CA ASP A 132 -0.22 -15.21 3.00
C ASP A 132 0.18 -16.08 1.82
N GLU A 133 -0.13 -17.38 1.89
CA GLU A 133 0.18 -18.31 0.81
C GLU A 133 -0.57 -17.95 -0.47
N ALA A 134 -1.86 -17.59 -0.35
CA ALA A 134 -2.66 -17.22 -1.51
C ALA A 134 -2.18 -15.90 -2.14
N LEU A 135 -1.77 -14.92 -1.34
CA LEU A 135 -1.20 -13.67 -1.84
C LEU A 135 0.15 -13.90 -2.52
N SER A 136 0.99 -14.76 -1.97
CA SER A 136 2.26 -15.15 -2.60
C SER A 136 2.03 -15.83 -3.95
N ARG A 137 1.05 -16.74 -4.03
CA ARG A 137 0.65 -17.40 -5.29
C ARG A 137 0.06 -16.41 -6.30
N LEU A 138 -0.67 -15.39 -5.84
CA LEU A 138 -1.20 -14.33 -6.68
C LEU A 138 -0.06 -13.56 -7.36
N LEU A 139 0.97 -13.13 -6.62
CA LEU A 139 2.11 -12.43 -7.20
C LEU A 139 2.85 -13.29 -8.24
N VAL A 140 3.13 -14.56 -7.93
CA VAL A 140 3.75 -15.50 -8.89
C VAL A 140 2.88 -15.68 -10.14
N GLY A 141 1.56 -15.69 -9.99
CA GLY A 141 0.63 -15.72 -11.12
C GLY A 141 0.68 -14.45 -11.96
N MET A 142 0.77 -13.30 -11.31
CA MET A 142 0.87 -12.00 -11.95
C MET A 142 2.19 -11.84 -12.71
N GLU A 143 3.33 -12.22 -12.10
CA GLU A 143 4.67 -12.27 -12.74
C GLU A 143 4.67 -13.08 -14.04
N LYS A 144 3.94 -14.19 -14.08
CA LYS A 144 3.83 -15.04 -15.27
C LYS A 144 2.93 -14.45 -16.37
N SER A 145 2.13 -13.43 -16.03
CA SER A 145 1.10 -12.85 -16.90
C SER A 145 1.37 -11.41 -17.33
N VAL A 146 2.18 -10.68 -16.57
CA VAL A 146 2.54 -9.28 -16.78
C VAL A 146 3.99 -9.09 -16.33
N ASP A 147 4.86 -8.70 -17.29
CA ASP A 147 6.22 -8.14 -17.16
C ASP A 147 7.14 -8.64 -16.02
N GLU A 148 8.44 -8.86 -16.30
CA GLU A 148 9.50 -9.25 -15.32
C GLU A 148 9.63 -8.31 -14.09
N SER A 149 8.88 -7.22 -14.12
CA SER A 149 8.82 -6.11 -13.19
C SER A 149 8.34 -6.45 -11.77
N LEU A 150 7.70 -7.60 -11.51
CA LEU A 150 7.16 -7.94 -10.18
C LEU A 150 8.10 -8.75 -9.27
N LEU A 151 9.27 -9.17 -9.77
CA LEU A 151 10.26 -10.01 -9.06
C LEU A 151 10.73 -9.43 -7.71
N ASN A 152 10.61 -8.12 -7.53
CA ASN A 152 11.02 -7.40 -6.33
C ASN A 152 9.82 -7.00 -5.45
N LEU A 153 8.64 -7.60 -5.65
CA LEU A 153 7.46 -7.35 -4.82
C LEU A 153 7.18 -8.58 -3.95
N SER A 154 7.10 -8.37 -2.65
CA SER A 154 6.56 -9.35 -1.68
C SER A 154 5.19 -8.87 -1.22
N ILE A 155 4.29 -9.78 -0.88
CA ILE A 155 3.01 -9.42 -0.28
C ILE A 155 2.71 -10.30 0.93
N SER A 156 2.23 -9.68 2.00
CA SER A 156 1.85 -10.41 3.22
C SER A 156 0.61 -9.83 3.88
N CYS A 157 -0.18 -10.68 4.50
CA CYS A 157 -1.32 -10.47 5.37
C CYS A 157 -0.83 -10.48 6.81
N ARG A 158 -0.61 -9.29 7.38
CA ARG A 158 -0.20 -9.15 8.78
C ARG A 158 -1.42 -8.98 9.67
N PRO A 159 -1.47 -9.62 10.85
CA PRO A 159 -2.54 -9.35 11.80
C PRO A 159 -2.52 -7.87 12.16
N TYR A 160 -3.70 -7.24 12.17
CA TYR A 160 -3.83 -5.90 12.72
C TYR A 160 -3.45 -5.93 14.20
N ASN A 161 -2.34 -5.30 14.55
CA ASN A 161 -1.93 -5.14 15.94
C ASN A 161 -2.07 -3.66 16.33
N PRO A 162 -3.03 -3.32 17.21
CA PRO A 162 -3.26 -1.94 17.64
C PRO A 162 -2.04 -1.31 18.33
N SER A 163 -1.09 -2.12 18.80
CA SER A 163 0.17 -1.66 19.41
C SER A 163 1.12 -1.01 18.39
N TYR A 164 0.97 -1.28 17.09
CA TYR A 164 1.78 -0.65 16.04
C TYR A 164 1.17 0.68 15.54
N GLY A 165 0.02 1.09 16.06
CA GLY A 165 -0.74 2.26 15.60
C GLY A 165 -0.31 3.60 16.19
N ILE A 166 0.58 3.64 17.19
CA ILE A 166 1.06 4.90 17.79
C ILE A 166 2.52 4.69 18.21
N GLY A 167 3.46 5.27 17.46
CA GLY A 167 4.86 5.54 17.84
C GLY A 167 5.57 4.53 18.75
N GLY A 168 6.44 3.72 18.14
CA GLY A 168 7.65 3.21 18.77
C GLY A 168 8.85 3.97 18.25
#